data_AF-A0A177KEV1-F1
#
_entry.id   AF-A0A177KEV1-F1
#
_cell.length_a   1.000
_cell.length_b   1.000
_cell.length_c   1.000
_cell.angle_alpha   90.00
_cell.angle_beta   90.00
_cell.angle_gamma   90.00
#
_symmetry.space_group_name_H-M   'P 1'
#
loop_
_entity.id
_entity.type
_entity.pdbx_description
1 polymer ?
#
loop_
_entity_poly.entity_id
_entity_poly.type
_entity_poly.pdbx_seq_one_letter_code
_entity_poly.pdbx_strand_id
1 'polypeptide(L)'
;MHDLLRVVLEVLGLLVAVDPSLSGSALTVALLALAVLTLALLATAVHAGTRGAAPHPTRRIELTAPLAQSDPDAAGHVRRRGPGQVTAAA
;
A
#
# COMPACT_ATOMS: atom_id res chain seq x y z
N MET A 1 7.56 -14.62 1.04
CA MET A 1 8.29 -14.75 2.33
C MET A 1 9.12 -16.02 2.41
N HIS A 2 8.58 -17.18 1.99
CA HIS A 2 9.33 -18.44 1.92
C HIS A 2 10.58 -18.38 1.02
N ASP A 3 10.51 -17.74 -0.15
CA ASP A 3 11.68 -17.59 -1.03
C ASP A 3 12.78 -16.72 -0.42
N LEU A 4 12.41 -15.67 0.31
CA LEU A 4 13.37 -14.81 1.02
C LEU A 4 14.12 -15.62 2.09
N LEU A 5 13.39 -16.41 2.89
CA LEU A 5 13.99 -17.26 3.91
C LEU A 5 14.93 -18.31 3.29
N ARG A 6 14.56 -18.86 2.13
CA ARG A 6 15.37 -19.84 1.41
C ARG A 6 16.68 -19.23 0.90
N VAL A 7 16.61 -18.06 0.27
CA VAL A 7 17.80 -17.33 -0.20
C VAL A 7 18.72 -16.97 0.96
N VAL A 8 18.16 -16.51 2.08
CA VAL A 8 18.93 -16.18 3.29
C VAL A 8 19.66 -17.42 3.81
N LEU A 9 18.99 -18.58 3.86
CA LEU A 9 19.58 -19.82 4.35
C LEU A 9 20.68 -20.36 3.42
N GLU A 10 20.51 -20.24 2.10
CA GLU A 10 21.51 -20.63 1.10
C GLU A 10 22.76 -19.74 1.17
N VAL A 11 22.60 -18.42 1.27
CA VAL A 11 23.71 -17.48 1.41
C VAL A 11 24.48 -17.72 2.71
N LEU A 12 23.76 -18.02 3.80
CA LEU A 12 24.37 -18.32 5.08
C LEU A 12 25.16 -19.64 5.04
N GLY A 13 24.60 -20.67 4.40
CA GLY A 13 25.29 -21.95 4.17
C GLY A 13 26.55 -21.80 3.32
N LEU A 14 26.49 -20.97 2.28
CA LEU A 14 27.65 -20.66 1.42
C LEU A 14 28.74 -19.93 2.21
N LEU A 15 28.37 -18.96 3.05
CA LEU A 15 29.32 -18.18 3.84
C LEU A 15 30.07 -19.04 4.86
N VAL A 16 29.38 -19.99 5.51
CA VAL A 16 30.00 -20.97 6.43
C VAL A 16 30.92 -21.95 5.68
N ALA A 17 30.58 -22.30 4.44
CA ALA A 17 31.41 -23.19 3.61
C ALA A 17 32.69 -22.51 3.08
N VAL A 18 32.65 -21.20 2.84
CA VAL A 18 33.78 -20.42 2.29
C VAL A 18 34.85 -20.14 3.33
N ASP A 19 34.47 -19.90 4.60
CA ASP A 19 35.45 -19.64 5.66
C ASP A 19 35.07 -20.33 6.98
N PRO A 20 35.57 -21.57 7.21
CA PRO A 20 35.32 -22.29 8.46
C PRO A 20 36.09 -21.69 9.65
N SER A 21 36.99 -20.72 9.40
CA SER A 21 37.80 -20.04 10.42
C SER A 21 37.19 -18.72 10.89
N LEU A 22 35.99 -18.36 10.41
CA LEU A 22 35.14 -17.32 10.98
C LEU A 22 34.89 -17.63 12.47
N SER A 23 35.80 -17.13 13.30
CA SER A 23 35.75 -17.20 14.75
C SER A 23 34.34 -16.83 15.22
N GLY A 24 33.81 -17.57 16.20
CA GLY A 24 32.39 -17.55 16.55
C GLY A 24 31.81 -16.15 16.82
N SER A 25 32.63 -15.15 17.12
CA SER A 25 32.22 -13.73 17.23
C SER A 25 31.80 -13.11 15.90
N ALA A 26 32.52 -13.34 14.80
CA ALA A 26 32.17 -12.78 13.49
C ALA A 26 30.89 -13.41 12.93
N LEU A 27 30.75 -14.74 13.08
CA LEU A 27 29.54 -15.46 12.72
C LEU A 27 28.33 -15.00 13.53
N THR A 28 28.48 -14.86 14.85
CA THR A 28 27.38 -14.39 15.72
C THR A 28 26.96 -12.97 15.40
N VAL A 29 27.90 -12.07 15.10
CA VAL A 29 27.59 -10.70 14.65
C VAL A 29 26.87 -10.71 13.30
N ALA A 30 27.29 -11.54 12.35
CA ALA A 30 26.62 -11.67 11.06
C ALA A 30 25.18 -12.19 11.21
N LEU A 31 24.97 -13.22 12.05
CA LEU A 31 23.66 -13.76 12.37
C LEU A 31 22.77 -12.73 13.06
N LEU A 32 23.33 -11.98 14.01
CA LEU A 32 22.60 -10.93 14.72
C LEU A 32 22.18 -9.80 13.76
N ALA A 33 23.09 -9.35 12.89
CA ALA A 33 22.79 -8.33 11.88
C ALA A 33 21.69 -8.79 10.92
N LEU A 34 21.73 -10.05 10.49
CA LEU A 34 20.70 -10.66 9.65
C LEU A 34 19.35 -10.77 10.37
N ALA A 35 19.34 -11.15 11.66
CA ALA A 35 18.14 -11.19 12.48
C ALA A 35 17.52 -9.79 12.65
N VAL A 36 18.35 -8.76 12.88
CA VAL A 36 17.88 -7.37 12.97
C VAL A 36 17.29 -6.89 11.63
N LEU A 37 17.96 -7.18 10.52
CA LEU A 37 17.49 -6.81 9.19
C LEU A 37 16.14 -7.47 8.85
N THR A 38 16.00 -8.76 9.14
CA THR A 38 14.73 -9.49 8.92
C THR A 38 13.60 -8.94 9.79
N LEU A 39 13.87 -8.58 11.05
CA LEU A 39 12.88 -7.91 11.91
C LEU A 39 12.47 -6.55 11.36
N ALA A 40 13.43 -5.74 10.89
CA ALA A 40 13.15 -4.42 10.32
C ALA A 40 12.29 -4.53 9.04
N LEU A 41 12.58 -5.50 8.18
CA LEU A 41 11.77 -5.78 6.99
C LEU A 41 10.35 -6.24 7.34
N LEU A 42 10.21 -7.09 8.35
CA LEU A 42 8.89 -7.52 8.82
C LEU A 42 8.09 -6.35 9.41
N ALA A 43 8.73 -5.51 10.23
CA ALA A 43 8.10 -4.33 10.82
C ALA A 43 7.63 -3.34 9.75
N THR A 44 8.45 -3.09 8.73
CA THR A 44 8.07 -2.21 7.61
C THR A 44 6.95 -2.79 6.77
N ALA A 45 6.94 -4.10 6.51
CA ALA A 45 5.86 -4.76 5.78
C ALA A 45 4.52 -4.71 6.55
N VAL A 46 4.54 -4.98 7.86
CA VAL A 46 3.36 -4.88 8.73
C VAL A 46 2.85 -3.43 8.74
N HIS A 47 3.75 -2.46 8.89
CA HIS A 47 3.41 -1.03 8.91
C HIS A 47 2.86 -0.52 7.57
N ALA A 48 3.32 -1.07 6.45
CA ALA A 48 2.77 -0.76 5.13
C ALA A 48 1.35 -1.32 4.97
N GLY A 49 1.09 -2.53 5.46
CA GLY A 49 -0.23 -3.17 5.42
C GLY A 49 -1.29 -2.41 6.25
N THR A 50 -0.90 -1.80 7.37
CA THR A 50 -1.84 -1.05 8.22
C THR A 50 -2.18 0.33 7.68
N ARG A 51 -1.28 0.99 6.92
CA ARG A 51 -1.57 2.31 6.32
C ARG A 51 -2.62 2.28 5.21
N GLY A 52 -2.77 1.16 4.50
CA GLY A 52 -3.78 1.01 3.44
C GLY A 52 -5.18 0.66 3.94
N ALA A 53 -5.32 0.30 5.21
CA ALA A 53 -6.54 -0.31 5.74
C ALA A 53 -7.44 0.65 6.52
N ALA A 54 -7.06 1.93 6.69
CA ALA A 54 -7.94 2.91 7.31
C ALA A 54 -9.16 3.10 6.38
N PRO A 55 -10.39 2.70 6.80
CA PRO A 55 -11.56 2.92 5.97
C PRO A 55 -11.72 4.41 5.76
N HIS A 56 -11.82 4.86 4.51
CA HIS A 56 -12.10 6.25 4.22
C HIS A 56 -13.37 6.64 5.00
N PRO A 57 -13.37 7.75 5.77
CA PRO A 57 -14.44 8.09 6.71
C PRO A 57 -15.83 8.13 6.03
N THR A 58 -15.85 8.46 4.74
CA THR A 58 -17.04 8.52 3.89
C THR A 58 -17.59 7.14 3.49
N ARG A 59 -16.81 6.05 3.63
CA ARG A 59 -17.22 4.68 3.28
C ARG A 59 -18.02 3.97 4.40
N ARG A 60 -18.11 4.58 5.58
CA ARG A 60 -18.92 4.08 6.71
C ARG A 60 -20.33 4.66 6.78
N ILE A 61 -20.70 5.52 5.83
CA ILE A 61 -22.09 5.94 5.67
C ILE A 61 -22.76 4.83 4.87
N GLU A 62 -23.21 3.78 5.55
CA GLU A 62 -24.15 2.85 4.97
C GLU A 62 -25.40 3.63 4.61
N LEU A 63 -25.53 3.99 3.33
CA LEU A 63 -26.76 4.53 2.78
C LEU A 63 -27.79 3.39 2.81
N THR A 64 -28.50 3.26 3.93
CA THR A 64 -29.51 2.22 4.13
C THR A 64 -30.71 2.38 3.19
N ALA A 65 -30.80 3.53 2.51
CA ALA A 65 -31.77 3.80 1.46
C ALA A 65 -31.02 4.26 0.19
N PRO A 66 -31.49 3.87 -1.01
CA PRO A 66 -30.99 4.42 -2.26
C PRO A 66 -31.07 5.95 -2.23
N LEU A 67 -29.96 6.64 -2.51
CA LEU A 67 -30.01 8.08 -2.74
C LEU A 67 -30.81 8.31 -4.03
N ALA A 68 -32.06 8.75 -3.87
CA ALA A 68 -32.81 9.29 -4.99
C ALA A 68 -32.00 10.45 -5.56
N GLN A 69 -31.68 10.37 -6.86
CA GLN A 69 -31.04 11.49 -7.55
C GLN A 69 -31.95 12.70 -7.42
N SER A 70 -31.38 13.84 -7.03
CA SER A 70 -32.12 15.09 -6.99
C SER A 70 -32.66 15.42 -8.38
N ASP A 71 -33.86 15.99 -8.43
CA ASP A 71 -34.44 16.50 -9.67
C ASP A 71 -33.50 17.56 -10.30
N PRO A 72 -33.01 17.34 -11.54
CA PRO A 72 -32.12 18.30 -12.21
C PRO A 72 -32.76 19.67 -12.42
N ASP A 73 -34.09 19.76 -12.35
CA ASP A 73 -34.86 21.00 -12.48
C ASP A 73 -35.28 21.61 -11.13
N ALA A 74 -34.83 21.05 -9.99
CA ALA A 74 -35.13 21.58 -8.67
C ALA A 74 -34.73 23.07 -8.53
N ALA A 75 -35.59 23.86 -7.89
CA ALA A 75 -35.32 25.28 -7.65
C ALA A 75 -33.99 25.47 -6.90
N GLY A 76 -33.07 26.25 -7.50
CA GLY A 76 -31.71 26.46 -6.98
C GLY A 76 -30.62 25.70 -7.75
N HIS A 77 -30.97 24.80 -8.67
CA HIS A 77 -29.99 24.26 -9.61
C HIS A 77 -29.58 25.32 -10.64
N VAL A 78 -28.27 25.45 -10.86
CA VAL A 78 -27.71 26.37 -11.86
C VAL A 78 -28.14 25.89 -13.25
N ARG A 79 -29.10 26.57 -13.88
CA ARG A 79 -29.43 26.33 -15.29
C ARG A 79 -28.24 26.79 -16.14
N ARG A 80 -27.52 25.82 -16.70
CA ARG A 80 -26.48 26.10 -17.69
C ARG A 80 -27.15 26.73 -18.91
N ARG A 81 -27.00 28.05 -19.09
CA ARG A 81 -27.43 28.70 -20.33
C ARG A 81 -26.55 28.13 -21.44
N GLY A 82 -27.15 27.37 -22.34
CA GLY A 82 -26.45 26.85 -23.53
C GLY A 82 -25.88 28.02 -24.35
N PRO A 83 -24.86 27.77 -25.18
CA PRO A 83 -24.35 28.79 -26.09
C PRO A 83 -25.51 29.31 -26.96
N GLY A 84 -25.67 30.64 -27.01
CA GLY A 84 -26.75 31.28 -27.76
C GLY A 84 -26.67 30.91 -29.23
N GLN A 85 -27.74 30.33 -29.76
CA GLN A 85 -27.82 30.02 -31.19
C GLN A 85 -27.99 31.34 -31.95
N VAL A 86 -26.93 31.76 -32.65
CA VAL A 86 -26.99 32.91 -33.56
C VAL A 86 -27.67 32.42 -34.84
N THR A 87 -28.91 32.83 -35.07
CA THR A 87 -29.58 32.67 -36.36
C THR A 87 -28.88 33.57 -37.39
N ALA A 88 -28.27 32.95 -38.41
CA ALA A 88 -27.69 33.67 -39.53
C ALA A 88 -28.81 34.37 -40.33
N ALA A 89 -28.60 35.64 -40.66
CA ALA A 89 -29.50 36.41 -41.51
C ALA A 89 -29.43 35.90 -42.96
N ALA A 90 -30.61 35.81 -43.59
CA ALA A 90 -30.82 35.33 -44.96
C ALA A 90 -30.42 36.35 -46.02
#